data_AF-A0A1V4KU74-F1
#
_entry.id   AF-A0A1V4KU74-F1
#
_cell.length_a   1.000
_cell.length_b   1.000
_cell.length_c   1.000
_cell.angle_alpha   90.00
_cell.angle_beta   90.00
_cell.angle_gamma   90.00
#
_symmetry.space_group_name_H-M   'P 1'
#
loop_
_entity.id
_entity.type
_entity.pdbx_description
1 polymer ?
#
loop_
_entity_poly.entity_id
_entity_poly.type
_entity_poly.pdbx_seq_one_letter_code
_entity_poly.pdbx_strand_id
1 'polypeptide(L)'
;MSVAVRVLLALLALAGCGGHGAAVPQTSTLLKESITLLGELLDAQSDDMEILCKASAVAWEGRSCHNHLEGIYMNLLSLLRIKSAALKAPCAVAAGNTMSLNDFLLNLRRVLQRLVKD
;
A
#
# COMPACT_ATOMS: atom_id res chain seq x y z
N MET A 1 -6.45 11.15 10.44
CA MET A 1 -6.18 9.99 11.33
C MET A 1 -6.28 8.74 10.46
N SER A 2 -5.15 8.10 10.13
CA SER A 2 -5.10 6.93 9.25
C SER A 2 -5.88 5.75 9.85
N VAL A 3 -6.44 4.88 8.99
CA VAL A 3 -7.18 3.67 9.38
C VAL A 3 -6.38 2.82 10.38
N ALA A 4 -5.07 2.71 10.20
CA ALA A 4 -4.18 1.99 11.13
C ALA A 4 -4.25 2.54 12.57
N VAL A 5 -4.32 3.87 12.73
CA VAL A 5 -4.42 4.53 14.04
C VAL A 5 -5.77 4.24 14.70
N ARG A 6 -6.85 4.18 13.90
CA ARG A 6 -8.19 3.85 14.41
C ARG A 6 -8.30 2.39 14.84
N VAL A 7 -7.68 1.48 14.10
CA VAL A 7 -7.61 0.05 14.44
C VAL A 7 -6.78 -0.15 15.71
N LEU A 8 -5.60 0.48 15.80
CA LEU A 8 -4.77 0.48 17.01
C LEU A 8 -5.51 1.02 18.24
N LEU A 9 -6.24 2.13 18.07
CA LEU A 9 -7.04 2.72 19.16
C LEU A 9 -8.20 1.80 19.58
N ALA A 10 -8.88 1.15 18.63
CA ALA A 10 -9.94 0.20 18.93
C ALA A 10 -9.41 -1.04 19.67
N LEU A 11 -8.24 -1.55 19.27
CA LEU A 11 -7.57 -2.68 19.94
C LEU A 11 -7.10 -2.32 21.35
N LEU A 12 -6.52 -1.13 21.53
CA LEU A 12 -6.13 -0.61 22.86
C LEU A 12 -7.34 -0.40 23.78
N ALA A 13 -8.47 0.05 23.24
CA ALA A 13 -9.71 0.21 23.99
C ALA A 13 -10.29 -1.15 24.45
N LEU A 14 -10.19 -2.19 23.61
CA LEU A 14 -10.63 -3.55 23.97
C LEU A 14 -9.72 -4.21 25.01
N ALA A 15 -8.41 -3.93 24.98
CA ALA A 15 -7.45 -4.45 25.96
C ALA A 15 -7.62 -3.84 27.38
N GLY A 16 -8.29 -2.69 27.50
CA GLY A 16 -8.47 -1.96 28.77
C GLY A 16 -9.56 -2.49 29.71
N CYS A 17 -10.41 -3.42 29.27
CA CYS A 17 -11.47 -4.00 30.12
C CYS A 17 -10.99 -5.25 30.87
N GLY A 18 -10.08 -5.06 31.83
CA GLY A 18 -9.66 -6.09 32.78
C GLY A 18 -10.46 -6.04 34.08
N GLY A 19 -11.59 -6.76 34.14
CA GLY A 19 -12.40 -6.90 35.36
C GLY A 19 -12.74 -8.36 35.68
N HIS A 20 -11.96 -8.95 36.60
CA HIS A 20 -12.19 -10.14 37.44
C HIS A 20 -13.11 -11.28 36.93
N GLY A 21 -12.51 -12.47 36.75
CA GLY A 21 -13.20 -13.77 36.92
C GLY A 21 -12.99 -14.79 35.80
N ALA A 22 -12.06 -15.71 36.01
CA ALA A 22 -12.01 -17.09 35.47
C ALA A 22 -12.48 -17.34 34.02
N ALA A 23 -11.57 -17.14 33.05
CA ALA A 23 -11.34 -18.00 31.87
C ALA A 23 -10.15 -17.44 31.07
N VAL A 24 -8.93 -17.91 31.35
CA VAL A 24 -7.78 -17.73 30.45
C VAL A 24 -7.79 -18.97 29.55
N PRO A 25 -8.27 -18.86 28.28
CA PRO A 25 -7.35 -18.66 27.16
C PRO A 25 -8.02 -18.09 25.88
N GLN A 26 -8.08 -16.77 25.68
CA GLN A 26 -8.46 -16.20 24.36
C GLN A 26 -7.69 -14.93 23.95
N THR A 27 -6.91 -14.35 24.86
CA THR A 27 -6.10 -13.17 24.53
C THR A 27 -4.95 -13.50 23.58
N SER A 28 -4.37 -14.70 23.67
CA SER A 28 -3.27 -15.14 22.79
C SER A 28 -3.73 -15.43 21.36
N THR A 29 -4.95 -15.97 21.18
CA THR A 29 -5.54 -16.21 19.85
C THR A 29 -5.93 -14.89 19.20
N LEU A 30 -6.61 -13.99 19.93
CA LEU A 30 -7.00 -12.68 19.41
C LEU A 30 -5.78 -11.79 19.10
N LEU A 31 -4.76 -11.80 19.96
CA LEU A 31 -3.52 -11.06 19.71
C LEU A 31 -2.78 -11.62 18.49
N LYS A 32 -2.72 -12.96 18.34
CA LYS A 32 -2.11 -13.60 17.17
C LYS A 32 -2.84 -13.23 15.88
N GLU A 33 -4.17 -13.30 15.86
CA GLU A 33 -4.98 -12.90 14.70
C GLU A 33 -4.80 -11.42 14.36
N SER A 34 -4.73 -10.56 15.38
CA SER A 34 -4.48 -9.12 15.19
C SER A 34 -3.09 -8.85 14.59
N ILE A 35 -2.06 -9.57 15.05
CA ILE A 35 -0.70 -9.46 14.49
C ILE A 35 -0.68 -9.95 13.04
N THR A 36 -1.36 -11.07 12.73
CA THR A 36 -1.46 -11.60 11.36
C THR A 36 -2.16 -10.60 10.44
N LEU A 37 -3.32 -10.06 10.84
CA LEU A 37 -4.04 -9.06 10.06
C LEU A 37 -3.23 -7.78 9.86
N LEU A 38 -2.50 -7.32 10.88
CA LEU A 38 -1.62 -6.16 10.74
C LEU A 38 -0.47 -6.45 9.76
N GLY A 39 0.10 -7.66 9.79
CA GLY A 39 1.11 -8.10 8.82
C GLY A 39 0.57 -8.05 7.39
N GLU A 40 -0.58 -8.68 7.14
CA GLU A 40 -1.22 -8.70 5.82
C GLU A 40 -1.54 -7.29 5.29
N LEU A 41 -2.00 -6.39 6.16
CA LEU A 41 -2.27 -4.99 5.80
C LEU A 41 -1.00 -4.22 5.45
N LEU A 42 0.09 -4.44 6.20
CA LEU A 42 1.38 -3.80 5.93
C LEU A 42 2.01 -4.34 4.64
N ASP A 43 1.90 -5.64 4.41
CA ASP A 43 2.38 -6.28 3.18
C ASP A 43 1.60 -5.79 1.96
N ALA A 44 0.26 -5.69 2.04
CA ALA A 44 -0.56 -5.15 0.96
C ALA A 44 -0.22 -3.68 0.63
N GLN A 45 0.09 -2.87 1.64
CA GLN A 45 0.54 -1.49 1.42
C GLN A 45 1.93 -1.44 0.78
N SER A 46 2.84 -2.34 1.20
CA SER A 46 4.17 -2.48 0.59
C SER A 46 4.05 -2.87 -0.89
N ASP A 47 3.18 -3.83 -1.20
CA ASP A 47 2.91 -4.29 -2.57
C ASP A 47 2.35 -3.15 -3.44
N ASP A 48 1.39 -2.37 -2.94
CA ASP A 48 0.84 -1.22 -3.66
C ASP A 48 1.92 -0.16 -3.95
N MET A 49 2.84 0.07 -3.01
CA MET A 49 3.97 0.97 -3.19
C MET A 49 4.99 0.46 -4.21
N GLU A 50 5.28 -0.84 -4.22
CA GLU A 50 6.12 -1.47 -5.25
C GLU A 50 5.49 -1.33 -6.64
N ILE A 51 4.18 -1.57 -6.76
CA ILE A 51 3.43 -1.43 -8.01
C ILE A 51 3.53 0.01 -8.51
N LEU A 52 3.36 1.02 -7.65
CA LEU A 52 3.52 2.42 -8.06
C LEU A 52 4.95 2.73 -8.52
N CYS A 53 5.96 2.13 -7.88
CA CYS A 53 7.34 2.32 -8.30
C CYS A 53 7.59 1.74 -9.70
N LYS A 54 7.07 0.54 -9.99
CA LYS A 54 7.11 -0.05 -11.32
C LYS A 54 6.30 0.78 -12.34
N ALA A 55 5.13 1.29 -11.95
CA ALA A 55 4.33 2.16 -12.80
C ALA A 55 5.05 3.48 -13.13
N SER A 56 5.88 4.01 -12.22
CA SER A 56 6.71 5.18 -12.50
C SER A 56 7.77 4.91 -13.57
N ALA A 57 8.36 3.71 -13.58
CA ALA A 57 9.30 3.31 -14.63
C ALA A 57 8.60 3.22 -16.00
N VAL A 58 7.43 2.58 -16.06
CA VAL A 58 6.63 2.50 -17.30
C VAL A 58 6.23 3.90 -17.80
N ALA A 59 5.79 4.79 -16.90
CA ALA A 59 5.43 6.16 -17.27
C ALA A 59 6.63 6.95 -17.78
N TRP A 60 7.80 6.78 -17.15
CA TRP A 60 9.06 7.42 -17.58
C TRP A 60 9.50 6.96 -18.97
N GLU A 61 9.43 5.66 -19.24
CA GLU A 61 9.81 5.08 -20.53
C GLU A 61 8.83 5.47 -21.64
N GLY A 62 7.52 5.46 -21.34
CA GLY A 62 6.46 5.74 -22.31
C GLY A 62 6.26 7.22 -22.64
N ARG A 63 6.83 8.16 -21.88
CA ARG A 63 6.55 9.61 -22.05
C ARG A 63 6.98 10.18 -23.39
N SER A 64 7.95 9.56 -24.06
CA SER A 64 8.39 9.97 -25.41
C SER A 64 7.29 9.78 -26.45
N CYS A 65 6.50 8.71 -26.33
CA CYS A 65 5.35 8.41 -27.19
C CYS A 65 4.05 9.05 -26.67
N HIS A 66 3.94 9.23 -25.36
CA HIS A 66 2.72 9.69 -24.69
C HIS A 66 3.04 10.80 -23.68
N ASN A 67 3.02 12.06 -24.14
CA ASN A 67 3.41 13.24 -23.35
C ASN A 67 2.72 13.35 -21.97
N HIS A 68 1.45 12.95 -21.84
CA HIS A 68 0.71 12.97 -20.57
C HIS A 68 1.30 12.04 -19.50
N LEU A 69 2.07 11.02 -19.89
CA LEU A 69 2.75 10.14 -18.95
C LEU A 69 3.86 10.87 -18.17
N GLU A 70 4.37 12.01 -18.67
CA GLU A 70 5.33 12.81 -17.93
C GLU A 70 4.72 13.40 -16.65
N GLY A 71 3.51 13.97 -16.73
CA GLY A 71 2.80 14.46 -15.55
C GLY A 71 2.48 13.33 -14.56
N ILE A 72 2.09 12.16 -15.08
CA ILE A 72 1.84 10.97 -14.25
C ILE A 72 3.13 10.53 -13.54
N TYR A 73 4.25 10.44 -14.26
CA TYR A 73 5.55 10.10 -13.69
C TYR A 73 5.93 11.03 -12.52
N MET A 74 5.81 12.35 -12.72
CA MET A 74 6.15 13.33 -11.69
C MET A 74 5.28 13.17 -10.44
N ASN A 75 3.98 12.92 -10.61
CA ASN A 75 3.06 12.68 -9.50
C ASN A 75 3.42 11.40 -8.74
N LEU A 76 3.71 10.31 -9.44
CA LEU A 76 4.11 9.05 -8.83
C LEU A 76 5.44 9.18 -8.07
N LEU A 77 6.40 9.90 -8.63
CA LEU A 77 7.69 10.16 -7.98
C LEU A 77 7.51 10.96 -6.69
N SER A 78 6.66 11.99 -6.69
CA SER A 78 6.34 12.75 -5.49
C SER A 78 5.71 11.85 -4.41
N LEU A 79 4.73 11.03 -4.79
CA LEU A 79 4.06 10.13 -3.87
C LEU A 79 5.03 9.10 -3.25
N LEU A 80 5.87 8.48 -4.08
CA LEU A 80 6.86 7.49 -3.64
C LEU A 80 7.84 8.09 -2.63
N ARG A 81 8.33 9.30 -2.89
CA ARG A 81 9.24 10.02 -1.97
C ARG A 81 8.59 10.33 -0.62
N ILE A 82 7.29 10.65 -0.61
CA ILE A 82 6.57 10.97 0.62
C ILE A 82 6.29 9.70 1.43
N LYS A 83 5.86 8.63 0.77
CA LYS A 83 5.36 7.42 1.46
C LYS A 83 6.43 6.38 1.73
N SER A 84 7.58 6.42 1.06
CA SER A 84 8.61 5.40 1.20
C SER A 84 10.02 5.98 1.10
N ALA A 85 10.85 5.70 2.12
CA ALA A 85 12.29 5.94 2.06
C ALA A 85 13.07 4.79 1.40
N ALA A 86 12.46 3.60 1.27
CA ALA A 86 13.12 2.38 0.80
C ALA A 86 13.12 2.26 -0.73
N LEU A 87 11.97 2.51 -1.37
CA LEU A 87 11.83 2.46 -2.82
C LEU A 87 12.44 3.70 -3.48
N LYS A 88 13.36 3.48 -4.42
CA LYS A 88 13.94 4.51 -5.28
C LYS A 88 13.41 4.32 -6.70
N ALA A 89 12.70 5.34 -7.21
CA ALA A 89 12.22 5.36 -8.59
C ALA A 89 13.30 5.90 -9.56
N PRO A 90 13.34 5.40 -10.82
CA PRO A 90 12.50 4.33 -11.35
C PRO A 90 12.94 2.95 -10.86
N CYS A 91 11.97 2.11 -10.46
CA CYS A 91 12.25 0.73 -10.06
C CYS A 91 12.51 -0.17 -11.27
N ALA A 92 13.25 -1.25 -11.06
CA ALA A 92 13.45 -2.27 -12.09
C ALA A 92 12.11 -2.93 -12.48
N VAL A 93 11.86 -3.03 -13.78
CA VAL A 93 10.71 -3.72 -14.36
C VAL A 93 11.23 -4.85 -15.24
N ALA A 94 10.75 -6.07 -15.04
CA ALA A 94 11.12 -7.19 -15.88
C ALA A 94 10.48 -7.05 -17.26
N ALA A 95 11.27 -7.21 -18.32
CA ALA A 95 10.75 -7.30 -19.68
C ALA A 95 10.04 -8.66 -19.85
N GLY A 96 8.78 -8.66 -20.31
CA GLY A 96 8.10 -9.92 -20.63
C GLY A 96 6.59 -9.89 -20.63
N ASN A 97 5.96 -8.90 -19.98
CA ASN A 97 4.49 -8.76 -20.00
C ASN A 97 4.11 -7.43 -20.64
N THR A 98 3.48 -7.47 -21.80
CA THR A 98 3.00 -6.27 -22.50
C THR A 98 1.55 -6.02 -22.13
N MET A 99 1.22 -4.77 -21.85
CA MET A 99 -0.11 -4.31 -21.45
C MET A 99 -0.48 -3.12 -22.32
N SER A 100 -1.76 -2.98 -22.68
CA SER A 100 -2.23 -1.79 -23.39
C SER A 100 -2.11 -0.55 -22.48
N LEU A 101 -1.88 0.63 -23.07
CA LEU A 101 -1.83 1.87 -22.28
C LEU A 101 -3.10 2.08 -21.45
N ASN A 102 -4.27 1.75 -22.00
CA ASN A 102 -5.54 1.89 -21.30
C ASN A 102 -5.64 0.97 -20.09
N ASP A 103 -5.25 -0.30 -20.23
CA ASP A 103 -5.25 -1.25 -19.11
C ASP A 103 -4.24 -0.84 -18.04
N PHE A 104 -3.09 -0.30 -18.45
CA PHE A 104 -2.12 0.28 -17.53
C PHE A 104 -2.73 1.42 -16.71
N LEU A 105 -3.38 2.39 -17.36
CA LEU A 105 -4.01 3.53 -16.69
C LEU A 105 -5.16 3.09 -15.77
N LEU A 106 -5.98 2.12 -16.19
CA LEU A 106 -7.05 1.55 -15.37
C LEU A 106 -6.50 0.87 -14.11
N ASN A 107 -5.45 0.08 -14.24
CA ASN A 107 -4.81 -0.59 -13.10
C ASN A 107 -4.14 0.42 -12.17
N LEU A 108 -3.41 1.39 -12.72
CA LEU A 108 -2.80 2.46 -11.94
C LEU A 108 -3.85 3.23 -11.12
N ARG A 109 -4.98 3.56 -11.72
CA ARG A 109 -6.09 4.22 -11.01
C ARG A 109 -6.61 3.38 -9.85
N ARG A 110 -6.76 2.06 -10.01
CA ARG A 110 -7.22 1.16 -8.94
C ARG A 110 -6.25 1.15 -7.77
N VAL A 111 -4.95 1.07 -8.03
CA VAL A 111 -3.90 1.09 -6.99
C VAL A 111 -3.92 2.42 -6.24
N LEU A 112 -3.95 3.55 -6.97
CA LEU A 112 -4.05 4.88 -6.37
C LEU A 112 -5.31 5.02 -5.51
N GLN A 113 -6.44 4.45 -5.93
CA GLN A 113 -7.68 4.46 -5.15
C GLN A 113 -7.59 3.64 -3.86
N ARG A 114 -6.82 2.54 -3.83
CA ARG A 114 -6.59 1.79 -2.58
C ARG A 114 -5.80 2.64 -1.60
N LEU A 115 -4.71 3.25 -2.07
CA LEU A 115 -3.83 4.08 -1.24
C LEU A 115 -4.47 5.37 -0.68
N VAL A 116 -5.56 5.84 -1.29
CA VAL A 116 -6.31 7.02 -0.79
C VAL A 116 -7.38 6.62 0.24
N LYS A 117 -7.83 5.35 0.25
CA LYS A 117 -8.84 4.88 1.19
C LYS A 117 -8.29 4.58 2.60
N ASP A 118 -6.97 4.53 2.75
CA ASP A 118 -6.24 4.26 4.01
C ASP A 118 -5.85 5.52 4.81
#